data_AF-A0A1Z2KVL3-F1
#
_entry.id   AF-A0A1Z2KVL3-F1
#
_cell.length_a   1.000
_cell.length_b   1.000
_cell.length_c   1.000
_cell.angle_alpha   90.00
_cell.angle_beta   90.00
_cell.angle_gamma   90.00
#
_symmetry.space_group_name_H-M   'P 1'
#
loop_
_entity.id
_entity.type
_entity.pdbx_description
1 polymer ?
#
loop_
_entity_poly.entity_id
_entity_poly.type
_entity_poly.pdbx_seq_one_letter_code
_entity_poly.pdbx_strand_id
1 'polypeptide(L)'
;MRPRTRPARPPAALPLLAGLLMAACLLTGCAEPAHRPAPDEVVKAATQRLTDVCLTRQGLAPPRPGQGPSPAAEQRRVNAALFGTGRTELSVALPTGYVVRAHTDGCLAAAQRRLYGDQRRWFRTSVVVNNLRPEAEHTHRSLTEVRASHGAEIADWRRLRAHALSEATALLDEPLPTGEPRP
;
A
#
# COMPACT_ATOMS: atom_id res chain seq x y z
N MET A 1 59.66 -5.29 43.56
CA MET A 1 60.34 -6.59 43.34
C MET A 1 59.40 -7.54 42.60
N ARG A 2 59.92 -8.36 41.67
CA ARG A 2 59.30 -9.63 41.25
C ARG A 2 60.09 -10.77 41.91
N PRO A 3 59.49 -11.95 42.11
CA PRO A 3 59.88 -13.07 41.24
C PRO A 3 58.70 -13.92 40.72
N ARG A 4 59.03 -14.85 39.82
CA ARG A 4 58.12 -15.78 39.14
C ARG A 4 58.11 -17.15 39.83
N THR A 5 57.09 -17.96 39.58
CA THR A 5 57.24 -19.42 39.44
C THR A 5 56.14 -20.03 38.55
N ARG A 6 56.50 -21.02 37.73
CA ARG A 6 55.62 -21.96 36.98
C ARG A 6 56.14 -23.38 37.23
N PRO A 7 55.24 -24.36 37.40
CA PRO A 7 55.13 -25.53 36.50
C PRO A 7 53.67 -25.65 35.93
N ALA A 8 53.23 -26.61 35.10
CA ALA A 8 53.87 -27.47 34.08
C ALA A 8 52.78 -27.99 33.07
N ARG A 9 52.94 -29.22 32.56
CA ARG A 9 52.11 -30.08 31.67
C ARG A 9 52.56 -31.58 31.94
N PRO A 10 52.11 -32.69 31.28
CA PRO A 10 51.28 -32.88 30.06
C PRO A 10 50.16 -33.99 30.20
N PRO A 11 49.97 -35.03 29.33
CA PRO A 11 48.95 -35.05 28.26
C PRO A 11 48.07 -36.33 28.13
N ALA A 12 47.03 -36.32 27.28
CA ALA A 12 46.49 -37.47 26.49
C ALA A 12 45.44 -36.93 25.48
N ALA A 13 45.63 -37.03 24.15
CA ALA A 13 45.44 -38.18 23.26
C ALA A 13 43.97 -38.34 22.76
N LEU A 14 43.74 -37.96 21.49
CA LEU A 14 42.49 -38.11 20.75
C LEU A 14 42.68 -39.17 19.65
N PRO A 15 41.88 -40.24 19.59
CA PRO A 15 41.78 -41.10 18.42
C PRO A 15 40.67 -40.65 17.47
N LEU A 16 40.96 -40.60 16.17
CA LEU A 16 39.92 -40.59 15.14
C LEU A 16 39.28 -41.97 15.03
N LEU A 17 37.97 -42.03 14.81
CA LEU A 17 37.31 -43.18 14.20
C LEU A 17 36.16 -42.68 13.31
N ALA A 18 36.23 -43.02 12.03
CA ALA A 18 35.21 -42.70 11.04
C ALA A 18 34.04 -43.69 11.13
N GLY A 19 32.81 -43.20 10.93
CA GLY A 19 31.59 -44.02 10.96
C GLY A 19 30.51 -43.44 10.04
N LEU A 20 30.30 -44.11 8.91
CA LEU A 20 29.24 -43.91 7.92
C LEU A 20 27.88 -43.47 8.53
N LEU A 21 27.36 -42.30 8.13
CA LEU A 21 25.94 -41.97 8.29
C LEU A 21 25.44 -41.01 7.18
N MET A 22 24.60 -41.55 6.30
CA MET A 22 23.55 -40.88 5.51
C MET A 22 23.92 -39.69 4.60
N ALA A 23 24.23 -40.00 3.34
CA ALA A 23 23.99 -39.10 2.23
C ALA A 23 22.48 -38.98 1.93
N ALA A 24 21.78 -38.05 2.59
CA ALA A 24 20.33 -37.86 2.42
C ALA A 24 19.83 -36.42 2.69
N CYS A 25 20.50 -35.39 2.15
CA CYS A 25 20.10 -33.97 2.31
C CYS A 25 20.18 -33.14 1.00
N LEU A 26 19.76 -33.71 -0.14
CA LEU A 26 19.78 -33.03 -1.45
C LEU A 26 18.38 -32.84 -2.08
N LEU A 27 17.35 -32.56 -1.26
CA LEU A 27 16.02 -32.11 -1.74
C LEU A 27 15.37 -31.02 -0.86
N THR A 28 16.11 -30.31 -0.02
CA THR A 28 15.66 -29.02 0.53
C THR A 28 15.78 -27.94 -0.53
N GLY A 29 14.93 -28.01 -1.55
CA GLY A 29 14.72 -26.88 -2.45
C GLY A 29 14.30 -25.67 -1.64
N CYS A 30 15.03 -24.57 -1.77
CA CYS A 30 14.70 -23.31 -1.10
C CYS A 30 13.41 -22.74 -1.69
N ALA A 31 12.27 -23.19 -1.17
CA ALA A 31 11.01 -22.49 -1.35
C ALA A 31 11.15 -21.13 -0.65
N GLU A 32 11.48 -20.10 -1.42
CA GLU A 32 11.44 -18.72 -0.92
C GLU A 32 10.06 -18.48 -0.29
N PRO A 33 9.98 -17.88 0.91
CA PRO A 33 8.69 -17.62 1.55
C PRO A 33 7.81 -16.80 0.61
N ALA A 34 6.69 -17.36 0.18
CA ALA A 34 5.78 -16.71 -0.77
C ALA A 34 5.43 -15.29 -0.25
N HIS A 35 5.97 -14.27 -0.94
CA HIS A 35 5.92 -12.90 -0.46
C HIS A 35 4.47 -12.39 -0.51
N ARG A 36 3.81 -12.37 0.65
CA ARG A 36 2.46 -11.80 0.76
C ARG A 36 2.55 -10.29 0.51
N PRO A 37 1.78 -9.73 -0.44
CA PRO A 37 1.79 -8.31 -0.72
C PRO A 37 1.48 -7.49 0.54
N ALA A 38 2.14 -6.33 0.68
CA ALA A 38 1.80 -5.39 1.74
C ALA A 38 0.35 -4.90 1.58
N PRO A 39 -0.38 -4.61 2.68
CA PRO A 39 -1.79 -4.17 2.61
C PRO A 39 -2.06 -2.97 1.67
N ASP A 40 -1.11 -2.03 1.56
CA ASP A 40 -1.21 -0.92 0.63
C ASP A 40 -1.16 -1.36 -0.84
N GLU A 41 -0.34 -2.36 -1.18
CA GLU A 41 -0.26 -2.90 -2.55
C GLU A 41 -1.53 -3.69 -2.92
N VAL A 42 -2.17 -4.39 -1.97
CA VAL A 42 -3.49 -5.04 -2.18
C VAL A 42 -4.56 -4.00 -2.51
N VAL A 43 -4.68 -2.95 -1.68
CA VAL A 43 -5.68 -1.87 -1.90
C VAL A 43 -5.40 -1.10 -3.20
N LYS A 44 -4.13 -0.87 -3.54
CA LYS A 44 -3.69 -0.25 -4.80
C LYS A 44 -4.01 -1.11 -6.02
N ALA A 45 -3.76 -2.42 -5.97
CA ALA A 45 -4.10 -3.35 -7.04
C ALA A 45 -5.63 -3.44 -7.26
N ALA A 46 -6.42 -3.49 -6.19
CA ALA A 46 -7.88 -3.45 -6.27
C ALA A 46 -8.38 -2.11 -6.82
N THR A 47 -7.79 -0.99 -6.41
CA THR A 47 -8.08 0.35 -6.97
C THR A 47 -7.81 0.38 -8.47
N GLN A 48 -6.66 -0.14 -8.90
CA GLN A 48 -6.29 -0.21 -10.32
C GLN A 48 -7.27 -1.09 -11.12
N ARG A 49 -7.61 -2.30 -10.63
CA ARG A 49 -8.61 -3.18 -11.27
C ARG A 49 -9.97 -2.48 -11.42
N LEU A 50 -10.41 -1.74 -10.41
CA LEU A 50 -11.65 -0.94 -10.45
C LEU A 50 -11.58 0.22 -11.46
N THR A 51 -10.47 0.97 -11.49
CA THR A 51 -10.32 2.09 -12.44
C THR A 51 -10.17 1.61 -13.88
N ASP A 52 -9.42 0.54 -14.11
CA ASP A 52 -9.24 -0.06 -15.44
C ASP A 52 -10.58 -0.53 -16.01
N VAL A 53 -11.35 -1.29 -15.23
CA VAL A 53 -12.70 -1.74 -15.63
C VAL A 53 -13.64 -0.55 -15.90
N CYS A 54 -13.55 0.51 -15.09
CA CYS A 54 -14.37 1.72 -15.29
C CYS A 54 -13.99 2.51 -16.55
N LEU A 55 -12.70 2.61 -16.89
CA LEU A 55 -12.22 3.25 -18.11
C LEU A 55 -12.58 2.42 -19.35
N THR A 56 -12.38 1.10 -19.31
CA THR A 56 -12.73 0.19 -20.42
C THR A 56 -14.23 0.23 -20.72
N ARG A 57 -15.12 0.29 -19.72
CA ARG A 57 -16.57 0.49 -19.91
C ARG A 57 -16.93 1.81 -20.60
N GLN A 58 -16.05 2.81 -20.56
CA GLN A 58 -16.20 4.10 -21.24
C GLN A 58 -15.49 4.12 -22.61
N GLY A 59 -14.99 2.98 -23.09
CA GLY A 59 -14.23 2.89 -24.34
C GLY A 59 -12.88 3.59 -24.30
N LEU A 60 -12.25 3.66 -23.13
CA LEU A 60 -10.94 4.28 -22.91
C LEU A 60 -9.90 3.24 -22.50
N ALA A 61 -8.70 3.34 -23.07
CA ALA A 61 -7.56 2.52 -22.66
C ALA A 61 -7.05 2.96 -21.27
N PRO A 62 -6.94 2.06 -20.28
CA PRO A 62 -6.32 2.40 -19.00
C PRO A 62 -4.82 2.68 -19.16
N PRO A 63 -4.25 3.69 -18.48
CA PRO A 63 -2.84 4.02 -18.58
C PRO A 63 -1.97 2.91 -17.98
N ARG A 64 -1.01 2.37 -18.74
CA ARG A 64 -0.09 1.33 -18.27
C ARG A 64 1.35 1.85 -18.09
N PRO A 65 2.06 1.46 -17.00
CA PRO A 65 3.48 1.77 -16.85
C PRO A 65 4.30 1.26 -18.04
N GLY A 66 5.23 2.08 -18.53
CA GLY A 66 6.10 1.74 -19.67
C GLY A 66 5.44 1.85 -21.06
N GLN A 67 4.15 2.15 -21.14
CA GLN A 67 3.49 2.44 -22.42
C GLN A 67 3.87 3.85 -22.90
N GLY A 68 4.10 4.01 -24.20
CA GLY A 68 4.41 5.31 -24.80
C GLY A 68 3.27 6.33 -24.60
N PRO A 69 3.57 7.65 -24.62
CA PRO A 69 2.57 8.67 -24.37
C PRO A 69 1.43 8.61 -25.39
N SER A 70 0.18 8.55 -24.89
CA SER A 70 -1.01 8.66 -25.74
C SER A 70 -1.09 10.06 -26.38
N PRO A 71 -1.78 10.22 -27.53
CA PRO A 71 -2.06 11.54 -28.08
C PRO A 71 -2.72 12.43 -27.03
N ALA A 72 -2.32 13.70 -26.93
CA ALA A 72 -2.75 14.58 -25.84
C ALA A 72 -4.29 14.73 -25.70
N ALA A 73 -5.05 14.51 -26.78
CA ALA A 73 -6.51 14.47 -26.74
C ALA A 73 -7.06 13.23 -26.01
N GLU A 74 -6.45 12.06 -26.21
CA GLU A 74 -6.77 10.83 -25.49
C GLU A 74 -6.38 10.95 -24.02
N GLN A 75 -5.16 11.44 -23.73
CA GLN A 75 -4.71 11.68 -22.36
C GLN A 75 -5.67 12.59 -21.58
N ARG A 76 -6.22 13.64 -22.22
CA ARG A 76 -7.25 14.50 -21.61
C ARG A 76 -8.56 13.75 -21.33
N ARG A 77 -9.03 12.90 -22.25
CA ARG A 77 -10.23 12.07 -22.05
C ARG A 77 -10.05 11.05 -20.92
N VAL A 78 -8.90 10.37 -20.88
CA VAL A 78 -8.53 9.44 -19.81
C VAL A 78 -8.47 10.15 -18.45
N ASN A 79 -7.79 11.30 -18.37
CA ASN A 79 -7.70 12.07 -17.12
C ASN A 79 -9.08 12.55 -16.65
N ALA A 80 -9.93 13.06 -17.56
CA ALA A 80 -11.30 13.47 -17.26
C ALA A 80 -12.15 12.31 -16.70
N ALA A 81 -12.10 11.14 -17.34
CA ALA A 81 -12.82 9.96 -16.88
C ALA A 81 -12.26 9.36 -15.58
N LEU A 82 -10.95 9.44 -15.35
CA LEU A 82 -10.29 8.91 -14.17
C LEU A 82 -10.53 9.78 -12.92
N PHE A 83 -10.31 11.09 -13.04
CA PHE A 83 -10.33 12.04 -11.92
C PHE A 83 -11.63 12.81 -11.75
N GLY A 84 -12.55 12.73 -12.72
CA GLY A 84 -13.79 13.49 -12.75
C GLY A 84 -13.65 14.85 -13.44
N THR A 85 -14.80 15.42 -13.81
CA THR A 85 -14.95 16.76 -14.40
C THR A 85 -16.16 17.52 -13.85
N GLY A 86 -16.99 16.87 -13.02
CA GLY A 86 -18.11 17.49 -12.32
C GLY A 86 -17.67 18.51 -11.28
N ARG A 87 -18.63 19.05 -10.52
CA ARG A 87 -18.31 19.98 -9.44
C ARG A 87 -17.50 19.27 -8.35
N THR A 88 -16.48 19.93 -7.83
CA THR A 88 -15.79 19.48 -6.61
C THR A 88 -16.75 19.53 -5.42
N GLU A 89 -17.02 18.39 -4.78
CA GLU A 89 -17.93 18.29 -3.61
C GLU A 89 -17.21 17.91 -2.30
N LEU A 90 -15.90 17.63 -2.39
CA LEU A 90 -15.04 17.33 -1.25
C LEU A 90 -13.93 18.38 -1.15
N SER A 91 -13.80 18.98 0.04
CA SER A 91 -12.79 20.01 0.33
C SER A 91 -12.36 19.91 1.79
N VAL A 92 -11.06 20.05 2.05
CA VAL A 92 -10.47 20.11 3.41
C VAL A 92 -9.48 21.26 3.42
N ALA A 93 -9.68 22.22 4.33
CA ALA A 93 -8.67 23.22 4.66
C ALA A 93 -7.67 22.61 5.65
N LEU A 94 -6.39 22.78 5.39
CA LEU A 94 -5.29 22.37 6.26
C LEU A 94 -4.83 23.54 7.13
N PRO A 95 -4.26 23.30 8.33
CA PRO A 95 -3.70 24.35 9.16
C PRO A 95 -2.58 25.16 8.50
N THR A 96 -1.94 24.60 7.45
CA THR A 96 -0.94 25.25 6.60
C THR A 96 -1.52 26.31 5.64
N GLY A 97 -2.83 26.54 5.66
CA GLY A 97 -3.54 27.45 4.74
C GLY A 97 -3.90 26.85 3.38
N TYR A 98 -3.37 25.68 3.02
CA TYR A 98 -3.74 24.99 1.78
C TYR A 98 -5.14 24.35 1.85
N VAL A 99 -5.85 24.33 0.73
CA VAL A 99 -7.15 23.67 0.60
C VAL A 99 -7.04 22.50 -0.38
N VAL A 100 -7.15 21.28 0.11
CA VAL A 100 -7.19 20.07 -0.71
C VAL A 100 -8.62 19.86 -1.20
N ARG A 101 -8.78 19.51 -2.48
CA ARG A 101 -10.07 19.39 -3.17
C ARG A 101 -10.13 18.08 -3.95
N ALA A 102 -11.30 17.47 -4.04
CA ALA A 102 -11.53 16.29 -4.87
C ALA A 102 -12.94 16.27 -5.49
N HIS A 103 -13.00 15.74 -6.71
CA HIS A 103 -14.24 15.39 -7.39
C HIS A 103 -14.89 14.15 -6.75
N THR A 104 -16.22 14.08 -6.80
CA THR A 104 -17.01 12.92 -6.39
C THR A 104 -17.41 12.05 -7.59
N ASP A 105 -17.20 12.54 -8.81
CA ASP A 105 -17.32 11.79 -10.05
C ASP A 105 -15.96 11.22 -10.55
N GLY A 106 -15.99 10.50 -11.66
CA GLY A 106 -14.82 9.79 -12.21
C GLY A 106 -14.56 8.41 -11.60
N CYS A 107 -13.73 7.63 -12.29
CA CYS A 107 -13.43 6.23 -11.95
C CYS A 107 -12.72 6.08 -10.61
N LEU A 108 -11.83 7.02 -10.23
CA LEU A 108 -11.14 6.96 -8.95
C LEU A 108 -12.09 7.19 -7.78
N ALA A 109 -13.03 8.13 -7.90
CA ALA A 109 -14.05 8.37 -6.88
C ALA A 109 -15.00 7.18 -6.72
N ALA A 110 -15.39 6.54 -7.83
CA ALA A 110 -16.18 5.30 -7.81
C ALA A 110 -15.42 4.15 -7.13
N ALA A 111 -14.13 3.96 -7.43
CA ALA A 111 -13.28 2.96 -6.78
C ALA A 111 -13.14 3.23 -5.27
N GLN A 112 -12.95 4.49 -4.88
CA GLN A 112 -12.88 4.89 -3.47
C GLN A 112 -14.18 4.59 -2.72
N ARG A 113 -15.36 4.89 -3.30
CA ARG A 113 -16.65 4.51 -2.71
C ARG A 113 -16.78 2.99 -2.55
N ARG A 114 -16.38 2.20 -3.56
CA ARG A 114 -16.44 0.74 -3.49
C ARG A 114 -15.56 0.17 -2.38
N LEU A 115 -14.34 0.68 -2.19
CA LEU A 115 -13.38 0.13 -1.22
C LEU A 115 -13.56 0.69 0.20
N TYR A 116 -13.73 2.00 0.35
CA TYR A 116 -13.78 2.65 1.66
C TYR A 116 -15.22 2.88 2.19
N GLY A 117 -16.24 2.70 1.34
CA GLY A 117 -17.63 3.03 1.66
C GLY A 117 -17.86 4.54 1.72
N ASP A 118 -17.62 5.14 2.89
CA ASP A 118 -17.77 6.58 3.12
C ASP A 118 -16.59 7.36 2.52
N GLN A 119 -16.73 7.75 1.25
CA GLN A 119 -15.74 8.55 0.54
C GLN A 119 -15.49 9.91 1.21
N ARG A 120 -16.49 10.54 1.85
CA ARG A 120 -16.33 11.87 2.47
C ARG A 120 -15.45 11.78 3.72
N ARG A 121 -15.69 10.77 4.58
CA ARG A 121 -14.87 10.50 5.77
C ARG A 121 -13.50 9.97 5.39
N TRP A 122 -13.40 9.11 4.38
CA TRP A 122 -12.11 8.68 3.82
C TRP A 122 -11.28 9.86 3.32
N PHE A 123 -11.84 10.74 2.49
CA PHE A 123 -11.14 11.92 1.99
C PHE A 123 -10.69 12.84 3.13
N ARG A 124 -11.56 13.17 4.09
CA ARG A 124 -11.19 14.02 5.24
C ARG A 124 -10.02 13.44 6.02
N THR A 125 -10.15 12.18 6.46
CA THR A 125 -9.18 11.54 7.34
C THR A 125 -7.86 11.24 6.64
N SER A 126 -7.88 10.82 5.38
CA SER A 126 -6.65 10.62 4.58
C SER A 126 -5.91 11.93 4.32
N VAL A 127 -6.61 13.02 3.99
CA VAL A 127 -5.99 14.35 3.84
C VAL A 127 -5.35 14.81 5.14
N VAL A 128 -6.05 14.70 6.28
CA VAL A 128 -5.47 15.08 7.59
C VAL A 128 -4.26 14.21 7.93
N VAL A 129 -4.39 12.88 7.91
CA VAL A 129 -3.32 11.95 8.31
C VAL A 129 -2.07 12.08 7.42
N ASN A 130 -2.24 12.32 6.12
CA ASN A 130 -1.12 12.51 5.20
C ASN A 130 -0.41 13.87 5.36
N ASN A 131 -1.01 14.84 6.06
CA ASN A 131 -0.46 16.20 6.24
C ASN A 131 -0.02 16.52 7.68
N LEU A 132 -0.06 15.55 8.62
CA LEU A 132 0.36 15.76 10.01
C LEU A 132 1.81 16.25 10.18
N ARG A 133 2.73 15.87 9.27
CA ARG A 133 4.12 16.37 9.30
C ARG A 133 4.22 17.83 8.82
N PRO A 134 3.70 18.21 7.63
CA PRO A 134 3.55 19.62 7.25
C PRO A 134 2.86 20.50 8.30
N GLU A 135 1.83 19.98 9.00
CA GLU A 135 1.19 20.71 10.10
C GLU A 135 2.11 20.93 11.30
N ALA A 136 2.85 19.90 11.74
CA ALA A 136 3.82 20.01 12.83
C ALA A 136 4.93 21.03 12.50
N GLU A 137 5.47 20.97 11.28
CA GLU A 137 6.46 21.91 10.75
C GLU A 137 5.91 23.35 10.75
N HIS A 138 4.69 23.58 10.24
CA HIS A 138 4.06 24.89 10.14
C HIS A 138 3.65 25.49 11.50
N THR A 139 3.19 24.65 12.43
CA THR A 139 2.72 25.09 13.76
C THR A 139 3.84 25.14 14.81
N HIS A 140 5.07 24.78 14.45
CA HIS A 140 6.22 24.62 15.36
C HIS A 140 5.96 23.68 16.55
N ARG A 141 5.08 22.68 16.35
CA ARG A 141 4.76 21.63 17.34
C ARG A 141 5.51 20.35 17.01
N SER A 142 5.69 19.46 17.99
CA SER A 142 6.20 18.12 17.68
C SER A 142 5.16 17.29 16.93
N LEU A 143 5.61 16.37 16.07
CA LEU A 143 4.73 15.43 15.38
C LEU A 143 3.96 14.52 16.35
N THR A 144 4.48 14.29 17.56
CA THR A 144 3.80 13.55 18.62
C THR A 144 2.59 14.32 19.16
N GLU A 145 2.73 15.61 19.45
CA GLU A 145 1.62 16.47 19.90
C GLU A 145 0.55 16.64 18.81
N VAL A 146 0.97 16.81 17.55
CA VAL A 146 0.04 16.90 16.42
C VAL A 146 -0.74 15.58 16.24
N ARG A 147 -0.07 14.43 16.30
CA ARG A 147 -0.73 13.11 16.28
C ARG A 147 -1.68 12.92 17.46
N ALA A 148 -1.36 13.42 18.64
CA ALA A 148 -2.25 13.37 19.80
C ALA A 148 -3.52 14.20 19.57
N SER A 149 -3.41 15.42 19.01
CA SER A 149 -4.59 16.24 18.67
C SER A 149 -5.46 15.65 17.56
N HIS A 150 -4.90 14.87 16.63
CA HIS A 150 -5.64 14.18 15.54
C HIS A 150 -5.94 12.70 15.81
N GLY A 151 -6.01 12.31 17.09
CA GLY A 151 -6.21 10.91 17.48
C GLY A 151 -7.48 10.26 16.91
N ALA A 152 -8.57 11.03 16.78
CA ALA A 152 -9.83 10.57 16.19
C ALA A 152 -9.71 10.33 14.68
N GLU A 153 -9.18 11.29 13.92
CA GLU A 153 -8.90 11.16 12.48
C GLU A 153 -7.96 9.98 12.18
N ILE A 154 -6.93 9.76 13.00
CA ILE A 154 -6.02 8.60 12.87
C ILE A 154 -6.76 7.28 13.12
N ALA A 155 -7.62 7.22 14.15
CA ALA A 155 -8.41 6.03 14.44
C ALA A 155 -9.41 5.73 13.32
N ASP A 156 -10.07 6.75 12.77
CA ASP A 156 -11.01 6.64 11.65
C ASP A 156 -10.31 6.17 10.36
N TRP A 157 -9.18 6.79 10.01
CA TRP A 157 -8.36 6.40 8.87
C TRP A 157 -7.95 4.93 8.94
N ARG A 158 -7.53 4.45 10.13
CA ARG A 158 -7.19 3.02 10.35
C ARG A 158 -8.39 2.10 10.10
N ARG A 159 -9.59 2.44 10.60
CA ARG A 159 -10.80 1.62 10.40
C ARG A 159 -11.24 1.58 8.94
N LEU A 160 -11.22 2.72 8.24
CA LEU A 160 -11.53 2.80 6.82
C LEU A 160 -10.52 2.04 5.96
N ARG A 161 -9.22 2.10 6.31
CA ARG A 161 -8.19 1.29 5.65
C ARG A 161 -8.33 -0.22 5.89
N ALA A 162 -8.73 -0.64 7.08
CA ALA A 162 -9.00 -2.06 7.37
C ALA A 162 -10.20 -2.58 6.57
N HIS A 163 -11.28 -1.80 6.46
CA HIS A 163 -12.41 -2.09 5.58
C HIS A 163 -11.98 -2.20 4.12
N ALA A 164 -11.25 -1.21 3.60
CA ALA A 164 -10.76 -1.21 2.23
C ALA A 164 -9.82 -2.37 1.91
N LEU A 165 -9.03 -2.85 2.88
CA LEU A 165 -8.23 -4.07 2.72
C LEU A 165 -9.13 -5.31 2.57
N SER A 166 -10.16 -5.45 3.40
CA SER A 166 -11.13 -6.56 3.31
C SER A 166 -11.83 -6.59 1.95
N GLU A 167 -12.34 -5.44 1.50
CA GLU A 167 -12.99 -5.30 0.19
C GLU A 167 -12.02 -5.50 -0.98
N ALA A 168 -10.77 -5.05 -0.84
CA ALA A 168 -9.75 -5.25 -1.87
C ALA A 168 -9.35 -6.72 -2.02
N THR A 169 -9.17 -7.45 -0.92
CA THR A 169 -8.90 -8.90 -0.95
C THR A 169 -10.05 -9.65 -1.62
N ALA A 170 -11.29 -9.46 -1.16
CA ALA A 170 -12.46 -10.12 -1.75
C ALA A 170 -12.60 -9.84 -3.26
N LEU A 171 -12.41 -8.59 -3.69
CA LEU A 171 -12.47 -8.21 -5.10
C LEU A 171 -11.34 -8.81 -5.97
N LEU A 172 -10.18 -9.08 -5.38
CA LEU A 172 -9.04 -9.66 -6.10
C LEU A 172 -9.12 -11.19 -6.16
N ASP A 173 -9.69 -11.83 -5.13
CA ASP A 173 -9.96 -13.27 -5.10
C ASP A 173 -11.09 -13.69 -6.07
N GLU A 174 -12.04 -12.79 -6.37
CA GLU A 174 -13.05 -13.02 -7.40
C GLU A 174 -12.43 -13.14 -8.81
N PRO A 175 -12.72 -14.22 -9.57
CA PRO A 175 -12.36 -14.32 -10.98
C PRO A 175 -12.91 -13.13 -11.78
N LEU A 176 -12.14 -12.65 -12.77
CA LEU A 176 -12.66 -11.66 -13.70
C LEU A 176 -13.87 -12.25 -14.45
N PRO A 177 -15.02 -11.55 -14.53
CA PRO A 177 -16.14 -12.03 -15.33
C PRO A 177 -15.68 -12.16 -16.78
N THR A 178 -15.74 -13.38 -17.32
CA THR A 178 -15.48 -13.68 -18.73
C THR A 178 -16.58 -13.02 -19.55
N GLY A 179 -16.32 -11.81 -20.01
CA GLY A 179 -17.27 -11.01 -20.76
C GLY A 179 -17.49 -11.56 -22.16
N GLU A 180 -18.43 -12.48 -22.30
CA GLU A 180 -19.16 -12.57 -23.57
C GLU A 180 -20.00 -11.29 -23.72
N PRO A 181 -19.95 -10.61 -24.89
CA PRO A 181 -20.84 -9.50 -25.16
C PRO A 181 -22.28 -10.04 -25.22
N ARG A 182 -23.16 -9.50 -24.37
CA ARG A 182 -24.59 -9.80 -24.43
C ARG A 182 -25.14 -9.26 -25.76
N PRO A 183 -25.93 -10.06 -26.52
CA PRO A 183 -26.47 -9.67 -27.82
C PRO A 183 -27.48 -8.51 -27.73
#